data_AF-A0A2T2RZD1-F1
#
_entry.id   AF-A0A2T2RZD1-F1
#
_cell.length_a   1.000
_cell.length_b   1.000
_cell.length_c   1.000
_cell.angle_alpha   90.00
_cell.angle_beta   90.00
_cell.angle_gamma   90.00
#
_symmetry.space_group_name_H-M   'P 1'
#
loop_
_entity.id
_entity.type
_entity.pdbx_description
1 polymer ?
#
loop_
_entity_poly.entity_id
_entity_poly.type
_entity_poly.pdbx_seq_one_letter_code
_entity_poly.pdbx_strand_id
1 'polypeptide(L)' 'MELFQGEEPWQSSCATFLFRLRQAGGLPKGVAPEIAVSAVFAATRQELSLKRSREIEQAPPGRIQQLWQQA' A
#
# COMPACT_ATOMS: atom_id res chain seq x y z
N MET A 1 -8.16 18.94 -21.17
CA MET A 1 -8.69 17.81 -20.38
C MET A 1 -8.40 16.58 -21.21
N GLU A 2 -7.17 16.07 -21.09
CA GLU A 2 -6.69 15.00 -21.99
C GLU A 2 -6.95 13.64 -21.36
N LEU A 3 -7.64 12.82 -22.13
CA LEU A 3 -7.96 11.43 -21.86
C LEU A 3 -6.68 10.61 -22.06
N PHE A 4 -6.22 9.96 -20.99
CA PHE A 4 -5.10 9.02 -21.05
C PHE A 4 -5.52 7.77 -21.84
N GLN A 5 -4.99 7.62 -23.06
CA GLN A 5 -4.89 6.32 -23.73
C GLN A 5 -3.42 6.07 -24.08
N GLY A 6 -2.87 5.01 -23.49
CA GLY A 6 -1.49 4.56 -23.69
C GLY A 6 -1.01 3.73 -22.49
N GLU A 7 -1.35 2.44 -22.50
CA GLU A 7 -1.06 1.39 -21.50
C GLU A 7 -1.60 1.67 -20.07
N GLU A 8 -2.62 0.91 -19.66
CA GLU A 8 -3.30 1.02 -18.36
C GLU A 8 -2.31 1.12 -17.17
N PRO A 9 -2.21 2.27 -16.45
CA PRO A 9 -1.21 2.49 -15.39
C PRO A 9 -1.40 1.61 -14.13
N TRP A 10 -2.35 0.67 -14.18
CA TRP A 10 -2.80 -0.17 -13.08
C TRP A 10 -1.98 -1.46 -12.92
N GLN A 11 -0.99 -1.70 -13.77
CA GLN A 11 0.01 -2.76 -13.55
C GLN A 11 1.02 -2.33 -12.48
N SER A 12 0.58 -2.41 -11.22
CA SER A 12 1.37 -2.77 -10.04
C SER A 12 2.79 -2.19 -9.91
N SER A 13 2.91 -0.86 -9.80
CA SER A 13 4.10 -0.27 -9.17
C SER A 13 3.77 0.21 -7.76
N CYS A 14 4.65 -0.07 -6.80
CA CYS A 14 4.53 0.43 -5.42
C CYS A 14 4.37 1.96 -5.37
N ALA A 15 4.99 2.68 -6.31
CA ALA A 15 4.88 4.13 -6.43
C ALA A 15 3.46 4.55 -6.81
N THR A 16 2.80 3.85 -7.73
CA THR A 16 1.41 4.12 -8.12
C THR A 16 0.46 3.96 -6.94
N PHE A 17 0.65 2.91 -6.13
CA PHE A 17 -0.18 2.70 -4.92
C PHE A 17 -0.03 3.85 -3.92
N LEU A 18 1.20 4.22 -3.56
CA LEU A 18 1.44 5.30 -2.59
C LEU A 18 0.97 6.67 -3.13
N PHE A 19 1.14 6.91 -4.43
CA PHE A 19 0.64 8.10 -5.08
C PHE A 19 -0.89 8.19 -5.04
N ARG A 20 -1.60 7.10 -5.34
CA ARG A 20 -3.06 7.03 -5.24
C ARG A 20 -3.54 7.17 -3.81
N LEU A 21 -2.85 6.56 -2.85
CA LEU A 21 -3.18 6.71 -1.44
C LEU A 21 -3.04 8.16 -0.98
N ARG A 22 -2.01 8.88 -1.44
CA ARG A 22 -1.86 10.31 -1.16
C ARG A 22 -3.02 11.14 -1.71
N GLN A 23 -3.55 10.80 -2.88
CA GLN A 23 -4.65 11.54 -3.50
C GLN A 23 -6.02 11.20 -2.91
N ALA A 24 -6.29 9.91 -2.66
CA ALA A 24 -7.61 9.42 -2.30
C ALA A 24 -7.78 9.13 -0.80
N GLY A 25 -6.69 8.91 -0.06
CA GLY A 25 -6.73 8.47 1.33
C GLY A 25 -7.06 9.55 2.35
N GLY A 26 -7.27 10.80 1.92
CA GLY A 26 -7.62 11.91 2.82
C GLY A 26 -6.61 12.12 3.95
N LEU A 27 -5.33 11.82 3.69
CA LEU A 27 -4.29 11.81 4.72
C LEU A 27 -4.13 13.22 5.32
N PRO A 28 -3.95 13.35 6.65
CA PRO A 28 -3.64 14.61 7.28
C PRO A 28 -2.38 15.25 6.66
N LYS A 29 -2.33 16.58 6.63
CA LYS A 29 -1.17 17.31 6.11
C LYS A 29 0.11 16.86 6.82
N GLY A 30 1.14 16.53 6.04
CA GLY A 30 2.44 16.10 6.55
C GLY A 30 2.56 14.60 6.86
N VAL A 31 1.46 13.83 6.80
CA VAL A 31 1.53 12.36 6.94
C VAL A 31 2.02 11.74 5.63
N ALA A 32 3.15 11.06 5.69
CA ALA A 32 3.66 10.29 4.56
C ALA A 32 2.77 9.05 4.32
N PRO A 33 2.42 8.72 3.07
CA PRO A 33 1.61 7.54 2.73
C PRO A 33 2.14 6.24 3.35
N GLU A 34 3.46 6.08 3.41
CA GLU A 34 4.14 4.92 3.98
C GLU A 34 3.83 4.73 5.47
N ILE A 35 3.69 5.83 6.22
CA ILE A 35 3.32 5.79 7.65
C ILE A 35 1.87 5.28 7.80
N ALA A 36 0.96 5.80 6.97
CA ALA A 36 -0.44 5.36 6.99
C ALA A 36 -0.58 3.87 6.63
N VAL A 37 0.14 3.41 5.59
CA VAL A 37 0.16 2.00 5.18
C VAL A 37 0.71 1.12 6.30
N SER A 38 1.84 1.50 6.90
CA SER A 38 2.44 0.74 7.99
C SER A 38 1.50 0.64 9.20
N ALA A 39 0.81 1.73 9.57
CA ALA A 39 -0.16 1.72 10.67
C ALA A 39 -1.34 0.78 10.39
N VAL A 40 -1.90 0.83 9.17
CA VAL A 40 -3.00 -0.08 8.77
C VAL A 40 -2.51 -1.53 8.74
N PHE A 41 -1.31 -1.80 8.25
CA PHE A 41 -0.73 -3.14 8.25
C PHE A 41 -0.49 -3.67 9.66
N ALA A 42 0.05 -2.86 10.57
CA ALA A 42 0.26 -3.24 11.96
C ALA A 42 -1.07 -3.62 12.64
N ALA A 43 -2.09 -2.76 12.49
CA ALA A 43 -3.43 -3.03 13.00
C ALA A 43 -4.03 -4.30 12.37
N THR A 44 -3.90 -4.47 11.05
CA THR A 44 -4.42 -5.65 10.34
C THR A 44 -3.74 -6.93 10.81
N ARG A 45 -2.42 -6.92 11.01
CA ARG A 45 -1.66 -8.09 11.43
C ARG A 45 -2.03 -8.58 12.83
N GLN A 46 -2.46 -7.69 13.72
CA GLN A 46 -2.96 -8.05 15.05
C GLN A 46 -4.26 -8.86 14.98
N GLU A 47 -5.08 -8.62 13.94
CA GLU A 47 -6.36 -9.31 13.72
C GLU A 47 -6.22 -10.62 12.94
N LEU A 48 -5.03 -10.92 12.42
CA LEU A 48 -4.79 -12.10 11.58
C LEU A 48 -4.06 -13.21 12.34
N SER A 49 -4.46 -14.45 12.03
CA SER A 49 -3.67 -15.61 12.46
C SER A 49 -2.30 -15.62 11.79
N LEU A 50 -1.30 -16.23 12.44
CA LEU A 50 0.06 -16.36 11.90
C LEU A 50 0.08 -17.00 10.50
N LYS A 51 -0.80 -17.99 10.26
CA LYS A 51 -0.93 -18.62 8.95
C LYS A 51 -1.37 -17.62 7.89
N ARG A 52 -2.41 -16.82 8.18
CA ARG A 52 -2.94 -15.84 7.23
C ARG A 52 -1.96 -14.69 6.98
N SER A 53 -1.25 -14.26 8.01
CA SER A 53 -0.20 -13.24 7.86
C SER A 53 0.91 -13.71 6.92
N ARG A 54 1.35 -14.97 7.01
CA ARG A 54 2.34 -15.56 6.10
C ARG A 54 1.85 -15.70 4.66
N GLU A 55 0.58 -16.07 4.46
CA GLU A 55 -0.02 -16.13 3.12
C GLU A 55 0.02 -14.78 2.41
N ILE A 56 -0.08 -13.68 3.16
CA ILE A 56 -0.12 -12.31 2.62
C ILE A 56 1.28 -11.73 2.43
N GLU A 57 2.33 -12.24 3.08
CA GLU A 57 3.69 -11.68 3.01
C GLU A 57 4.27 -11.52 1.60
N GLN A 58 3.83 -12.33 0.63
CA GLN A 58 4.31 -12.30 -0.76
C GLN A 58 3.37 -11.59 -1.73
N ALA A 59 2.18 -11.17 -1.27
CA ALA A 59 1.18 -10.56 -2.13
C ALA A 59 1.51 -9.10 -2.53
N PRO A 60 1.99 -8.23 -1.62
CA PRO A 60 2.31 -6.86 -1.99
C PRO A 60 3.63 -6.79 -2.78
N PRO A 61 3.73 -5.90 -3.78
CA PRO A 61 4.98 -5.74 -4.52
C PRO A 61 5.97 -4.80 -3.82
N GLY A 62 7.25 -5.14 -3.89
CA GLY A 62 8.37 -4.23 -3.61
C GLY A 62 8.29 -3.54 -2.25
N ARG A 63 8.27 -2.21 -2.24
CA ARG A 63 8.29 -1.42 -1.00
C ARG A 63 7.03 -1.60 -0.15
N ILE A 64 5.86 -1.94 -0.72
CA ILE A 64 4.68 -2.28 0.10
C ILE A 64 4.90 -3.59 0.85
N GLN A 65 5.59 -4.55 0.23
CA GLN A 65 5.96 -5.81 0.89
C GLN A 65 6.84 -5.56 2.11
N GLN A 66 7.84 -4.69 1.95
CA GLN A 66 8.73 -4.31 3.04
C GLN A 66 7.94 -3.65 4.19
N LEU A 67 6.99 -2.77 3.87
CA LEU A 67 6.13 -2.15 4.89
C LEU A 67 5.26 -3.20 5.63
N TRP A 68 4.78 -4.24 4.94
CA TRP A 68 4.04 -5.34 5.58
C TRP A 68 4.89 -6.14 6.55
N GLN A 69 6.13 -6.45 6.17
CA GLN A 69 7.07 -7.22 6.99
C GLN A 69 7.60 -6.43 8.20
N GLN A 70 7.67 -5.10 8.08
CA GLN A 70 8.21 -4.20 9.13
C GLN A 70 7.15 -3.68 10.10
N ALA A 71 5.87 -3.72 9.72
CA ALA A 71 4.74 -3.30 10.56
C ALA A 71 4.43 -4.29 11.69
#